data_AF-A0AAW2ZS56-F1
#
_entry.id   AF-A0AAW2ZS56-F1
#
_cell.length_a   1.000
_cell.length_b   1.000
_cell.length_c   1.000
_cell.angle_alpha   90.00
_cell.angle_beta   90.00
_cell.angle_gamma   90.00
#
_symmetry.space_group_name_H-M   'P 1'
#
loop_
_entity.id
_entity.type
_entity.pdbx_description
1 polymer ?
#
loop_
_entity_poly.entity_id
_entity_poly.type
_entity_poly.pdbx_seq_one_letter_code
_entity_poly.pdbx_strand_id
1 'polypeptide(L)'
;MSAFNRLWNHPAGPKTIFFWAPAMKWALVIASINDIRKPVEVVSTNQNLALAATGIIWSRYATQITPVNYSLLTVNIFVALTSLYQLYRKQQAGQLKFGK
;
A
#
# COMPACT_ATOMS: atom_id res chain seq x y z
N MET A 1 -30.05 -12.47 -8.10
CA MET A 1 -29.72 -11.21 -7.40
C MET A 1 -28.82 -10.36 -8.29
N SER A 2 -29.14 -9.09 -8.52
CA SER A 2 -28.27 -8.17 -9.28
C SER A 2 -26.89 -8.05 -8.64
N ALA A 3 -25.83 -7.91 -9.44
CA ALA A 3 -24.45 -7.73 -8.98
C ALA A 3 -24.32 -6.54 -8.00
N PHE A 4 -25.12 -5.49 -8.22
CA PHE A 4 -25.20 -4.33 -7.32
C PHE A 4 -25.69 -4.71 -5.92
N ASN A 5 -26.76 -5.50 -5.82
CA ASN A 5 -27.30 -5.96 -4.53
C ASN A 5 -26.33 -6.88 -3.78
N ARG A 6 -25.49 -7.64 -4.49
CA ARG A 6 -24.45 -8.47 -3.90
C ARG A 6 -23.30 -7.63 -3.33
N LEU A 7 -22.86 -6.58 -4.04
CA LEU A 7 -21.82 -5.67 -3.56
C LEU A 7 -22.30 -4.82 -2.37
N TRP A 8 -23.52 -4.29 -2.45
CA TRP A 8 -24.10 -3.40 -1.44
C TRP A 8 -24.34 -4.07 -0.08
N ASN A 9 -24.59 -5.38 -0.07
CA ASN A 9 -24.85 -6.16 1.13
C ASN A 9 -23.67 -7.07 1.53
N HIS A 10 -22.51 -6.94 0.87
CA HIS A 10 -21.32 -7.70 1.23
C HIS A 10 -20.81 -7.28 2.63
N PRO A 11 -20.36 -8.19 3.50
CA PRO A 11 -19.84 -7.86 4.84
C PRO A 11 -18.63 -6.93 4.82
N ALA A 12 -17.84 -6.96 3.74
CA ALA A 12 -16.78 -5.99 3.45
C ALA A 12 -17.15 -5.01 2.30
N GLY A 13 -18.43 -4.74 2.12
CA GLY A 13 -18.97 -3.88 1.07
C GLY A 13 -18.96 -2.39 1.44
N PRO A 14 -19.51 -1.51 0.57
CA PRO A 14 -19.46 -0.05 0.72
C PRO A 14 -20.08 0.52 2.00
N LYS A 15 -20.84 -0.28 2.76
CA LYS A 15 -21.41 0.11 4.06
C LYS A 15 -20.41 0.02 5.22
N THR A 16 -19.22 -0.55 5.01
CA THR A 16 -18.30 -0.85 6.11
C THR A 16 -16.93 -0.22 5.91
N ILE A 17 -16.21 -0.02 7.04
CA ILE A 17 -14.84 0.50 7.04
C ILE A 17 -13.88 -0.41 6.26
N PHE A 18 -14.21 -1.71 6.16
CA PHE A 18 -13.43 -2.69 5.41
C PHE A 18 -13.35 -2.39 3.91
N PHE A 19 -14.28 -1.59 3.37
CA PHE A 19 -14.23 -1.10 2.00
C PHE A 19 -13.49 0.24 1.89
N TRP A 20 -13.89 1.22 2.70
CA TRP A 20 -13.39 2.59 2.58
C TRP A 20 -11.94 2.76 3.03
N ALA A 21 -11.50 2.06 4.08
CA ALA A 21 -10.12 2.18 4.54
C ALA A 21 -9.10 1.70 3.47
N PRO A 22 -9.27 0.51 2.85
CA PRO A 22 -8.44 0.14 1.71
C PRO A 22 -8.58 1.09 0.51
N ALA A 23 -9.81 1.56 0.22
CA ALA A 23 -10.04 2.50 -0.88
C ALA A 23 -9.22 3.79 -0.73
N MET A 24 -9.22 4.38 0.45
CA MET A 24 -8.42 5.58 0.72
C MET A 24 -6.92 5.30 0.72
N LYS A 25 -6.51 4.10 1.16
CA LYS A 25 -5.09 3.72 1.20
C LYS A 25 -4.45 3.63 -0.20
N TRP A 26 -5.24 3.45 -1.27
CA TRP A 26 -4.73 3.51 -2.64
C TRP A 26 -4.11 4.86 -3.01
N ALA A 27 -4.46 5.94 -2.32
CA ALA A 27 -3.78 7.23 -2.48
C ALA A 27 -2.28 7.13 -2.20
N LEU A 28 -1.85 6.30 -1.24
CA LEU A 28 -0.44 6.07 -0.94
C LEU A 28 0.28 5.36 -2.11
N VAL A 29 -0.39 4.39 -2.74
CA VAL A 29 0.15 3.67 -3.89
C VAL A 29 0.30 4.61 -5.07
N ILE A 30 -0.73 5.41 -5.36
CA ILE A 30 -0.70 6.40 -6.45
C ILE A 30 0.41 7.43 -6.21
N ALA A 31 0.55 7.94 -4.99
CA ALA A 31 1.64 8.84 -4.62
C ALA A 31 3.02 8.18 -4.83
N SER A 32 3.18 6.93 -4.40
CA SER A 32 4.43 6.18 -4.56
C SER A 32 4.78 5.93 -6.03
N ILE A 33 3.78 5.68 -6.88
CA ILE A 33 3.97 5.56 -8.33
C ILE A 33 4.37 6.90 -8.95
N ASN A 34 3.74 8.00 -8.54
CA ASN A 34 4.10 9.33 -9.03
C ASN A 34 5.54 9.71 -8.63
N ASP A 35 6.00 9.27 -7.45
CA ASP A 35 7.38 9.46 -6.99
C ASP A 35 8.41 8.71 -7.85
N ILE A 36 8.00 7.78 -8.72
CA ILE A 36 8.91 7.12 -9.66
C ILE A 36 9.51 8.14 -10.64
N ARG A 37 8.75 9.17 -11.00
CA ARG A 37 9.20 10.24 -11.91
C ARG A 37 10.12 11.25 -11.25
N LYS A 38 10.22 11.24 -9.91
CA LYS A 38 11.07 12.17 -9.18
C LYS A 38 12.53 11.70 -9.18
N PRO A 39 13.50 12.63 -9.10
CA PRO A 39 14.89 12.31 -8.84
C PRO A 39 15.04 11.49 -7.56
N VAL A 40 16.00 10.57 -7.53
CA VAL A 40 16.20 9.64 -6.40
C VAL A 40 16.70 10.35 -5.15
N GLU A 41 17.30 11.53 -5.28
CA GLU A 41 17.84 12.36 -4.21
C GLU A 41 16.74 12.89 -3.29
N VAL A 42 15.60 13.27 -3.86
CA VAL A 42 14.48 13.88 -3.14
C VAL A 42 13.54 12.85 -2.50
N VAL A 43 13.66 11.58 -2.89
CA VAL A 43 12.86 10.48 -2.33
C VAL A 43 13.47 10.02 -1.01
N SER A 44 12.70 10.05 0.08
CA SER A 44 13.19 9.67 1.41
C SER A 44 13.39 8.15 1.57
N THR A 45 14.60 7.73 1.94
CA THR A 45 14.91 6.31 2.22
C THR A 45 14.14 5.81 3.44
N ASN A 46 14.17 6.56 4.54
CA ASN A 46 13.52 6.16 5.80
C ASN A 46 12.01 6.01 5.62
N GLN A 47 11.39 6.89 4.85
CA GLN A 47 9.96 6.81 4.54
C GLN A 47 9.64 5.56 3.72
N ASN A 48 10.39 5.28 2.65
CA ASN A 48 10.16 4.08 1.84
C ASN A 48 10.47 2.80 2.61
N LEU A 49 11.48 2.80 3.49
CA LEU A 49 11.74 1.66 4.36
C LEU A 49 10.58 1.41 5.33
N ALA A 50 10.07 2.47 5.98
CA ALA A 50 8.92 2.37 6.87
C ALA A 50 7.66 1.89 6.14
N LEU A 51 7.39 2.42 4.93
CA LEU A 51 6.25 2.00 4.11
C LEU A 51 6.39 0.54 3.64
N ALA A 52 7.60 0.11 3.25
CA ALA A 52 7.87 -1.28 2.91
C ALA A 52 7.61 -2.22 4.09
N ALA A 53 8.21 -1.93 5.25
CA ALA A 53 8.06 -2.75 6.45
C ALA A 53 6.60 -2.80 6.92
N THR A 54 5.94 -1.66 7.01
CA THR A 54 4.54 -1.59 7.45
C THR A 54 3.61 -2.27 6.43
N GLY A 55 3.82 -2.11 5.12
CA GLY A 55 3.05 -2.80 4.09
C GLY A 55 3.12 -4.33 4.23
N ILE A 56 4.29 -4.88 4.54
CA ILE A 56 4.45 -6.33 4.79
C ILE A 56 3.69 -6.77 6.05
N ILE A 57 3.86 -6.05 7.17
CA ILE A 57 3.19 -6.36 8.44
C ILE A 57 1.67 -6.33 8.27
N TRP A 58 1.14 -5.29 7.64
CA TRP A 58 -0.29 -5.13 7.42
C TRP A 58 -0.86 -6.10 6.39
N SER A 59 -0.05 -6.60 5.46
CA SER A 59 -0.45 -7.68 4.55
C SER A 59 -0.77 -8.95 5.34
N ARG A 60 0.07 -9.34 6.32
CA ARG A 60 -0.23 -10.47 7.21
C ARG A 60 -1.49 -10.21 8.03
N TYR A 61 -1.65 -9.03 8.62
CA TYR A 61 -2.85 -8.70 9.40
C TYR A 61 -4.13 -8.76 8.57
N ALA A 62 -4.10 -8.37 7.29
CA ALA A 62 -5.28 -8.39 6.42
C ALA A 62 -5.88 -9.81 6.25
N THR A 63 -5.05 -10.86 6.33
CA THR A 63 -5.50 -12.26 6.26
C THR A 63 -6.02 -12.81 7.58
N GLN A 64 -5.79 -12.11 8.70
CA GLN A 64 -6.27 -12.52 10.03
C GLN A 64 -7.60 -11.86 10.41
N ILE A 65 -8.07 -10.88 9.64
CA ILE A 65 -9.39 -10.28 9.81
C ILE A 65 -10.46 -11.30 9.40
N THR A 66 -11.55 -11.38 10.15
CA THR A 66 -12.70 -12.26 9.83
C THR A 66 -13.92 -11.42 9.44
N PRO A 67 -14.48 -11.58 8.23
CA PRO A 67 -13.92 -12.37 7.10
C PRO A 67 -12.67 -11.71 6.51
N VAL A 68 -11.84 -12.50 5.81
CA VAL A 68 -10.56 -12.05 5.24
C VAL A 68 -10.74 -10.83 4.34
N ASN A 69 -9.95 -9.78 4.59
CA ASN A 69 -10.02 -8.54 3.81
C ASN A 69 -8.97 -8.53 2.69
N TYR A 70 -9.35 -9.08 1.53
CA TYR A 70 -8.49 -9.12 0.35
C TYR A 70 -8.18 -7.74 -0.24
N SER A 71 -9.07 -6.76 -0.11
CA SER A 71 -8.81 -5.39 -0.56
C SER A 71 -7.72 -4.73 0.27
N LEU A 72 -7.76 -4.93 1.60
CA LEU A 72 -6.72 -4.46 2.52
C LEU A 72 -5.40 -5.19 2.27
N LEU A 73 -5.43 -6.49 2.00
CA LEU A 73 -4.24 -7.26 1.64
C LEU A 73 -3.58 -6.67 0.39
N THR A 74 -4.38 -6.49 -0.67
CA THR A 74 -3.90 -6.01 -1.98
C THR A 74 -3.21 -4.66 -1.84
N VAL A 75 -3.88 -3.67 -1.24
CA VAL A 75 -3.30 -2.32 -1.13
C VAL A 75 -2.01 -2.30 -0.30
N ASN A 76 -1.89 -3.14 0.74
CA ASN A 76 -0.68 -3.24 1.55
C ASN A 76 0.49 -3.89 0.82
N ILE A 77 0.22 -4.90 -0.01
CA ILE A 77 1.21 -5.49 -0.90
C ILE A 77 1.72 -4.43 -1.89
N PHE A 78 0.81 -3.67 -2.51
CA PHE A 78 1.21 -2.61 -3.44
C PHE A 78 2.06 -1.53 -2.76
N VAL A 79 1.67 -1.05 -1.58
CA VAL A 79 2.49 -0.11 -0.79
C VAL A 79 3.89 -0.69 -0.56
N ALA A 80 3.98 -1.95 -0.13
CA ALA A 80 5.28 -2.58 0.12
C ALA A 80 6.13 -2.67 -1.15
N LEU A 81 5.55 -3.13 -2.26
CA LEU A 81 6.26 -3.29 -3.54
C LEU A 81 6.71 -1.93 -4.11
N THR A 82 5.84 -0.92 -4.11
CA THR A 82 6.20 0.41 -4.63
C THR A 82 7.33 1.04 -3.80
N SER A 83 7.31 0.86 -2.47
CA SER A 83 8.36 1.40 -1.62
C SER A 83 9.67 0.62 -1.72
N LEU A 84 9.62 -0.71 -1.85
CA LEU A 84 10.81 -1.52 -2.15
C LEU A 84 11.42 -1.15 -3.50
N TYR A 85 10.60 -0.89 -4.52
CA TYR A 85 11.08 -0.43 -5.82
C TYR A 85 11.81 0.92 -5.73
N GLN A 86 11.30 1.86 -4.93
CA GLN A 86 11.97 3.14 -4.70
C GLN A 86 13.30 2.97 -3.97
N LEU A 87 13.38 2.07 -2.98
CA LEU A 87 14.64 1.73 -2.31
C LEU A 87 15.64 1.11 -3.30
N TYR A 88 15.18 0.21 -4.16
CA TYR A 88 16.00 -0.40 -5.19
C TYR A 88 16.57 0.65 -6.16
N ARG A 89 15.76 1.61 -6.62
CA ARG A 89 16.22 2.74 -7.44
C ARG A 89 17.30 3.57 -6.73
N LYS A 90 17.10 3.87 -5.44
CA LYS A 90 18.10 4.59 -4.64
C LYS A 90 19.40 3.80 -4.46
N GLN A 91 19.30 2.49 -4.28
CA GLN A 91 20.46 1.60 -4.16
C GLN A 91 21.29 1.60 -5.45
N GLN A 92 20.63 1.46 -6.62
CA GLN A 92 21.33 1.52 -7.92
C GLN A 92 22.04 2.85 -8.14
N ALA A 93 21.44 3.96 -7.70
CA ALA A 93 22.04 5.28 -7.81
C ALA A 93 23.14 5.57 -6.77
N GLY A 94 23.43 4.63 -5.85
CA GLY A 94 24.39 4.85 -4.77
C GLY A 94 23.93 5.87 -3.73
N GLN A 95 22.62 6.14 -3.65
CA GLN A 95 22.05 7.18 -2.79
C GLN A 95 21.21 6.63 -1.63
N LEU A 96 21.45 5.37 -1.27
CA LEU A 96 20.82 4.74 -0.11
C LEU A 96 21.39 5.34 1.18
N LYS A 97 20.82 6.46 1.63
CA LYS A 97 21.22 7.18 2.84
C LYS A 97 20.12 7.08 3.89
N PHE A 98 20.48 6.81 5.14
CA PHE A 98 19.55 6.73 6.27
C PHE A 98 19.72 7.95 7.16
N GLY A 99 18.63 8.65 7.47
CA GLY A 99 18.71 9.90 8.25
C GLY A 99 19.29 11.08 7.46
N LYS A 100 19.40 12.23 8.12
CA LYS A 100 20.13 13.39 7.58
C LYS A 100 21.62 13.10 7.57
#